data_AF-A0A1V4KIS6-F1
#
_entry.id   AF-A0A1V4KIS6-F1
#
_cell.length_a   1.000
_cell.length_b   1.000
_cell.length_c   1.000
_cell.angle_alpha   90.00
_cell.angle_beta   90.00
_cell.angle_gamma   90.00
#
_symmetry.space_group_name_H-M   'P 1'
#
loop_
_entity.id
_entity.type
_entity.pdbx_description
1 polymer ?
#
loop_
_entity_poly.entity_id
_entity_poly.type
_entity_poly.pdbx_seq_one_letter_code
_entity_poly.pdbx_strand_id
1 'polypeptide(L)'
;MGMSRRMFLMDLARRKGFRVESELSDSVTHIVAENNSYLEVLDWLRGQAVGDSSRFELLDISWFTACMEAGRPVDSEMKYRLMQRRKEEKGF
;
A
#
# COMPACT_ATOMS: atom_id res chain seq x y z
N MET A 1 -16.51 16.05 -12.38
CA MET A 1 -16.27 15.63 -10.98
C MET A 1 -15.00 14.79 -10.98
N GLY A 2 -13.92 15.31 -10.40
CA GLY A 2 -12.59 14.70 -10.49
C GLY A 2 -12.53 13.34 -9.79
N MET A 3 -11.91 12.36 -10.42
CA MET A 3 -11.63 11.07 -9.81
C MET A 3 -10.62 11.26 -8.68
N SER A 4 -10.88 10.71 -7.49
CA SER A 4 -9.89 10.76 -6.41
C SER A 4 -8.63 10.01 -6.83
N ARG A 5 -7.47 10.43 -6.30
CA ARG A 5 -6.18 9.77 -6.58
C ARG A 5 -6.25 8.26 -6.35
N ARG A 6 -6.88 7.84 -5.25
CA ARG A 6 -7.14 6.43 -4.94
C ARG A 6 -7.90 5.72 -6.05
N MET A 7 -9.03 6.27 -6.50
CA MET A 7 -9.86 5.65 -7.53
C MET A 7 -9.12 5.56 -8.88
N PHE A 8 -8.35 6.60 -9.24
CA PHE A 8 -7.51 6.57 -10.43
C PHE A 8 -6.48 5.45 -10.40
N LEU A 9 -5.76 5.30 -9.29
CA LEU A 9 -4.75 4.25 -9.13
C LEU A 9 -5.37 2.85 -9.16
N MET A 10 -6.51 2.66 -8.50
CA MET A 10 -7.23 1.38 -8.53
C MET A 10 -7.67 1.00 -9.95
N ASP A 11 -8.20 1.96 -10.71
CA ASP A 11 -8.62 1.73 -12.10
C ASP A 11 -7.42 1.42 -13.00
N LEU A 12 -6.31 2.16 -12.85
CA LEU A 12 -5.07 1.93 -13.58
C LEU A 12 -4.53 0.51 -13.37
N ALA A 13 -4.46 0.06 -12.12
CA ALA A 13 -3.98 -1.28 -11.81
C ALA A 13 -4.90 -2.39 -12.35
N ARG A 14 -6.23 -2.22 -12.26
CA ARG A 14 -7.17 -3.16 -12.89
C ARG A 14 -6.99 -3.25 -14.39
N ARG A 15 -6.78 -2.12 -15.07
CA ARG A 15 -6.48 -2.08 -16.52
C ARG A 15 -5.16 -2.78 -16.87
N LYS A 16 -4.20 -2.80 -15.94
CA LYS A 16 -2.93 -3.52 -16.07
C LYS A 16 -3.04 -5.00 -15.66
N GLY A 17 -4.24 -5.49 -15.33
CA GLY A 17 -4.47 -6.90 -14.99
C GLY A 17 -4.28 -7.26 -13.51
N PHE A 18 -4.10 -6.27 -12.64
CA PHE A 18 -3.98 -6.51 -11.20
C PHE A 18 -5.36 -6.69 -10.57
N ARG A 19 -5.45 -7.61 -9.61
CA ARG A 19 -6.61 -7.73 -8.73
C ARG A 19 -6.52 -6.67 -7.63
N VAL A 20 -7.46 -5.73 -7.62
CA VAL A 20 -7.51 -4.63 -6.65
C VAL A 20 -8.85 -4.61 -5.94
N GLU A 21 -8.83 -4.79 -4.63
CA GLU A 21 -10.00 -4.77 -3.76
C GLU A 21 -10.27 -3.35 -3.25
N SER A 22 -11.55 -2.95 -3.21
CA SER A 22 -11.98 -1.66 -2.65
C SER A 22 -11.98 -1.63 -1.13
N GLU A 23 -12.04 -2.81 -0.52
CA GLU A 23 -12.16 -3.01 0.92
C GLU A 23 -11.17 -4.08 1.35
N LEU A 24 -10.78 -4.07 2.63
CA LEU A 24 -9.88 -5.07 3.16
C LEU A 24 -10.63 -6.41 3.28
N SER A 25 -10.05 -7.48 2.73
CA SER A 25 -10.64 -8.81 2.72
C SER A 25 -9.56 -9.90 2.80
N ASP A 26 -9.99 -11.16 2.86
CA ASP A 26 -9.08 -12.31 2.87
C ASP A 26 -8.33 -12.56 1.57
N SER A 27 -8.74 -11.94 0.46
CA SER A 27 -7.99 -12.01 -0.80
C SER A 27 -6.83 -11.00 -0.87
N VAL A 28 -6.76 -10.03 0.05
CA VAL A 28 -5.74 -8.99 0.03
C VAL A 28 -4.42 -9.55 0.56
N THR A 29 -3.36 -9.44 -0.26
CA THR A 29 -1.99 -9.86 0.09
C THR A 29 -1.04 -8.69 0.27
N HIS A 30 -1.28 -7.58 -0.45
CA HIS A 30 -0.44 -6.40 -0.45
C HIS A 30 -1.28 -5.17 -0.15
N ILE A 31 -0.80 -4.33 0.77
CA ILE A 31 -1.40 -3.05 1.12
C ILE A 31 -0.43 -1.97 0.70
N VAL A 32 -0.87 -1.14 -0.25
CA VAL A 32 -0.11 0.01 -0.73
C VAL A 32 -0.64 1.26 -0.03
N ALA A 33 0.26 2.01 0.60
CA ALA A 33 -0.06 3.30 1.20
C ALA A 33 0.80 4.40 0.60
N GLU A 34 0.27 5.62 0.60
CA GLU A 34 0.95 6.80 0.12
C GLU A 34 1.01 7.82 1.25
N ASN A 35 2.21 8.31 1.56
CA ASN A 35 2.45 9.26 2.66
C ASN A 35 2.09 8.73 4.06
N ASN A 36 1.97 7.42 4.25
CA ASN A 36 1.80 6.79 5.55
C ASN A 36 3.10 6.08 5.97
N SER A 37 3.34 6.05 7.27
CA SER A 37 4.39 5.22 7.88
C SER A 37 3.90 3.79 8.11
N TYR A 38 4.85 2.88 8.28
CA TYR A 38 4.54 1.49 8.65
C TYR A 38 3.65 1.39 9.89
N LEU A 39 3.93 2.20 10.93
CA LEU A 39 3.17 2.17 12.18
C LEU A 39 1.74 2.67 12.01
N GLU A 40 1.51 3.70 11.20
CA GLU A 40 0.15 4.21 10.94
C GLU A 40 -0.70 3.16 10.21
N VAL A 41 -0.14 2.48 9.22
CA VAL A 41 -0.85 1.41 8.50
C VAL A 41 -1.08 0.19 9.39
N LEU A 42 -0.10 -0.17 10.23
CA LEU A 42 -0.24 -1.26 11.17
C LEU A 42 -1.30 -0.96 12.24
N ASP A 43 -1.36 0.26 12.76
CA ASP A 43 -2.37 0.69 13.73
C ASP A 43 -3.78 0.67 13.11
N TRP A 44 -3.90 1.18 11.87
CA TRP A 44 -5.14 1.07 11.11
C TRP A 44 -5.57 -0.39 10.92
N LEU A 45 -4.64 -1.30 10.61
CA LEU A 45 -4.90 -2.74 10.48
C LEU A 45 -5.37 -3.38 11.79
N ARG A 46 -4.81 -2.99 12.93
CA ARG A 46 -5.26 -3.48 14.25
C ARG A 46 -6.70 -3.06 14.57
N GLY A 47 -7.12 -1.91 14.05
CA GLY A 47 -8.51 -1.45 14.13
C GLY A 47 -9.46 -2.18 13.17
N GLN A 48 -8.94 -2.95 12.21
CA GLN A 48 -9.75 -3.78 11.31
C GLN A 48 -9.98 -5.16 11.94
N ALA A 49 -11.14 -5.76 11.70
CA ALA A 49 -11.47 -7.12 12.15
C ALA A 49 -10.76 -8.23 11.32
N VAL A 50 -9.49 -8.02 10.98
CA VAL A 50 -8.65 -9.01 10.28
C VAL A 50 -7.86 -9.82 11.30
N GLY A 51 -8.01 -11.15 11.22
CA GLY A 51 -7.46 -12.06 12.21
C GLY A 51 -5.93 -12.05 12.30
N ASP A 52 -5.24 -11.88 11.17
CA ASP A 52 -3.78 -11.83 11.12
C ASP A 52 -3.31 -10.65 10.29
N SER A 53 -2.87 -9.58 10.97
CA SER A 53 -2.31 -8.38 10.32
C SER A 53 -0.89 -8.60 9.78
N SER A 54 -0.19 -9.66 10.21
CA SER A 54 1.17 -9.96 9.75
C SER A 54 1.21 -10.61 8.37
N ARG A 55 0.06 -11.08 7.86
CA ARG A 55 -0.07 -11.68 6.53
C ARG A 55 0.08 -10.67 5.38
N PHE A 56 -0.08 -9.37 5.66
CA PHE A 56 -0.09 -8.34 4.64
C PHE A 56 1.32 -7.77 4.43
N GLU A 57 1.76 -7.71 3.16
CA GLU A 57 2.94 -6.93 2.80
C GLU A 57 2.57 -5.44 2.74
N LEU A 58 3.18 -4.63 3.61
CA LEU A 58 2.95 -3.19 3.70
C LEU A 58 3.97 -2.43 2.85
N LEU A 59 3.49 -1.81 1.77
CA LEU A 59 4.31 -1.22 0.72
C LEU A 59 3.99 0.26 0.50
N ASP A 60 5.01 1.01 0.10
CA ASP A 60 4.90 2.38 -0.35
C ASP A 60 4.36 2.45 -1.79
N ILE A 61 3.78 3.59 -2.16
CA ILE A 61 3.27 3.87 -3.52
C ILE A 61 4.35 3.72 -4.61
N SER A 62 5.63 3.84 -4.27
CA SER A 62 6.74 3.53 -5.16
C SER A 62 6.71 2.10 -5.71
N TRP A 63 6.28 1.11 -4.93
CA TRP A 63 6.10 -0.27 -5.42
C TRP A 63 5.02 -0.35 -6.50
N PHE A 64 3.89 0.31 -6.25
CA PHE A 64 2.78 0.36 -7.19
C PHE A 64 3.23 1.01 -8.50
N THR A 65 4.00 2.08 -8.41
CA THR A 65 4.53 2.80 -9.58
C THR A 65 5.45 1.91 -10.40
N ALA A 66 6.38 1.19 -9.73
CA ALA A 66 7.25 0.20 -10.38
C ALA A 66 6.46 -0.95 -11.02
N CYS A 67 5.37 -1.42 -10.38
CA CYS A 67 4.46 -2.41 -10.96
C CYS A 67 3.76 -1.91 -12.23
N MET A 68 3.33 -0.64 -12.24
CA MET A 68 2.68 -0.05 -13.41
C MET A 68 3.65 0.13 -14.59
N GLU A 69 4.91 0.46 -14.28
CA GLU A 69 6.00 0.56 -15.25
C GLU A 69 6.38 -0.81 -15.82
N ALA A 70 6.55 -1.81 -14.96
CA ALA A 70 6.86 -3.18 -15.37
C ALA A 70 5.67 -3.93 -16.01
N GLY A 71 4.45 -3.45 -15.81
CA GLY A 71 3.20 -4.10 -16.25
C GLY A 71 2.87 -5.40 -15.51
N ARG A 72 3.57 -5.70 -14.40
CA ARG A 72 3.40 -6.90 -13.57
C ARG A 72 3.83 -6.61 -12.14
N PRO A 73 3.39 -7.41 -11.14
CA PRO A 73 3.91 -7.30 -9.79
C PRO A 73 5.44 -7.46 -9.79
N VAL A 74 6.15 -6.47 -9.26
CA VAL A 74 7.60 -6.57 -9.03
C VAL A 74 7.85 -7.14 -7.63
N ASP A 75 9.03 -7.71 -7.40
CA ASP A 75 9.38 -8.26 -6.09
C ASP A 75 9.32 -7.16 -5.01
N SER A 76 8.79 -7.52 -3.84
CA SER A 76 8.62 -6.63 -2.68
C SER A 76 9.96 -6.37 -1.97
N GLU A 77 10.93 -5.82 -2.72
CA GLU A 77 12.26 -5.46 -2.21
C GLU A 77 12.17 -4.51 -1.01
N MET A 78 13.18 -4.55 -0.12
CA MET A 78 13.22 -3.73 1.10
C MET A 78 12.99 -2.23 0.84
N LYS A 79 13.42 -1.72 -0.33
CA LYS A 79 13.25 -0.31 -0.75
C LYS A 79 11.79 0.12 -0.90
N TYR A 80 10.89 -0.84 -1.13
CA TYR A 80 9.47 -0.61 -1.35
C TYR A 80 8.63 -0.75 -0.07
N ARG A 81 9.19 -1.34 0.98
CA ARG A 81 8.48 -1.52 2.24
C ARG A 81 8.30 -0.18 2.94
N LEU A 82 7.13 0.02 3.53
CA LEU A 82 6.92 1.17 4.40
C LEU A 82 7.96 1.11 5.51
N MET A 83 8.80 2.12 5.59
CA MET A 83 9.76 2.24 6.69
C MET A 83 9.04 2.80 7.92
N GLN A 84 9.54 2.46 9.11
CA GLN A 84 9.34 3.35 10.25
C GLN A 84 9.98 4.68 9.89
N ARG A 85 9.18 5.68 9.52
CA ARG A 85 9.63 7.06 9.65
C ARG A 85 9.95 7.25 11.13
N ARG A 86 11.23 7.13 11.50
CA ARG A 86 11.71 7.85 12.68
C ARG A 86 11.35 9.29 12.38
N LYS A 87 10.41 9.85 13.13
CA LYS A 87 10.15 11.29 13.08
C LYS A 87 11.52 11.94 13.21
N GLU A 88 11.97 12.65 12.18
CA GLU A 88 13.00 13.64 12.38
C GLU A 88 12.38 14.65 13.34
N GLU A 89 12.79 14.54 14.60
CA GLU A 89 12.63 15.60 15.58
C GLU A 89 13.35 16.81 14.97
N LYS A 90 12.58 17.71 14.36
CA LYS A 90 13.08 19.05 14.07
C LYS A 90 13.34 19.70 15.42
N GLY A 91 14.61 19.68 15.83
CA GLY A 91 15.13 20.47 16.93
C GLY A 91 14.69 21.92 16.75
N PHE A 92 14.18 22.47 17.86
CA PHE A 92 13.65 23.81 18.05
C PHE A 92 14.67 24.90 17.72
#